data_AF-A0A3D1RCE2-F1
#
_entry.id   AF-A0A3D1RCE2-F1
#
_cell.length_a   1.000
_cell.length_b   1.000
_cell.length_c   1.000
_cell.angle_alpha   90.00
_cell.angle_beta   90.00
_cell.angle_gamma   90.00
#
_symmetry.space_group_name_H-M   'P 1'
#
loop_
_entity.id
_entity.type
_entity.pdbx_description
1 polymer ?
#
loop_
_entity_poly.entity_id
_entity_poly.type
_entity_poly.pdbx_seq_one_letter_code
_entity_poly.pdbx_strand_id
1 'polypeptide(L)'
;MTIQHTFYIQQEPVSAHITPEANRIQQLFRVTFSNGYENIFFKDVETGRWVEEDLGFTDLASQVGIAAMPFARQPIHVPKVLVWHHENFLGHYVTFGFYAYETESNRQYEVYHQNKKYLFTLVLNDTGAWQVMDARSHKIPYLDQAFLDAVVHILPLYEEDYY
;
A
#
# COMPACT_ATOMS: atom_id res chain seq x y z
N MET A 1 -10.83 15.58 7.95
CA MET A 1 -12.07 15.37 8.72
C MET A 1 -11.85 14.09 9.49
N THR A 2 -11.87 14.17 10.81
CA THR A 2 -11.72 13.02 11.70
C THR A 2 -13.10 12.64 12.20
N ILE A 3 -13.38 11.35 12.28
CA ILE A 3 -14.71 10.81 12.57
C ILE A 3 -14.60 9.93 13.79
N GLN A 4 -15.57 10.04 14.69
CA GLN A 4 -15.67 9.17 15.85
C GLN A 4 -16.61 8.01 15.55
N HIS A 5 -16.19 6.79 15.88
CA HIS A 5 -17.00 5.57 15.76
C HIS A 5 -16.78 4.67 16.97
N THR A 6 -17.78 3.88 17.37
CA THR A 6 -17.63 2.89 18.45
C THR A 6 -17.63 1.50 17.84
N PHE A 7 -16.53 0.77 18.03
CA PHE A 7 -16.36 -0.61 17.62
C PHE A 7 -16.65 -1.55 18.79
N TYR A 8 -17.09 -2.78 18.51
CA TYR A 8 -17.25 -3.83 19.52
C TYR A 8 -16.15 -4.87 19.35
N ILE A 9 -15.07 -4.71 20.11
CA ILE A 9 -13.90 -5.60 20.05
C ILE A 9 -14.03 -6.58 21.22
N GLN A 10 -14.11 -7.88 20.92
CA GLN A 10 -14.34 -8.91 21.94
C GLN A 10 -15.57 -8.64 22.84
N GLN A 11 -16.64 -8.08 22.24
CA GLN A 11 -17.89 -7.67 22.92
C GLN A 11 -17.78 -6.43 23.81
N GLU A 12 -16.61 -5.81 23.91
CA GLU A 12 -16.42 -4.56 24.65
C GLU A 12 -16.49 -3.36 23.69
N PRO A 13 -17.26 -2.29 24.02
CA PRO A 13 -17.32 -1.09 23.21
C PRO A 13 -16.03 -0.28 23.35
N VAL A 14 -15.39 0.03 22.23
CA VAL A 14 -14.18 0.86 22.15
C VAL A 14 -14.44 1.99 21.16
N SER A 15 -14.33 3.23 21.63
CA SER A 15 -14.43 4.39 20.74
C SER A 15 -13.12 4.59 19.98
N ALA A 16 -13.20 5.07 18.74
CA ALA A 16 -12.04 5.33 17.92
C ALA A 16 -12.24 6.57 17.03
N HIS A 17 -11.12 7.21 16.71
CA HIS A 17 -11.02 8.32 15.78
C HIS A 17 -10.46 7.82 14.45
N ILE A 18 -11.24 7.93 13.39
CA ILE A 18 -10.90 7.53 12.02
C ILE A 18 -10.51 8.78 11.24
N THR A 19 -9.30 8.81 10.71
CA THR A 19 -8.78 9.91 9.89
C THR A 19 -8.37 9.36 8.52
N PRO A 20 -9.03 9.79 7.42
CA PRO A 20 -8.60 9.42 6.07
C PRO A 20 -7.20 9.96 5.79
N GLU A 21 -6.32 9.10 5.30
CA GLU A 21 -4.97 9.44 4.86
C GLU A 21 -4.96 9.56 3.33
N ALA A 22 -4.19 10.51 2.80
CA ALA A 22 -4.17 10.75 1.37
C ALA A 22 -3.16 9.84 0.67
N ASN A 23 -3.63 8.85 -0.10
CA ASN A 23 -2.81 7.93 -0.91
C ASN A 23 -3.45 7.75 -2.28
N ARG A 24 -2.76 7.99 -3.40
CA ARG A 24 -3.43 7.99 -4.72
C ARG A 24 -3.99 6.65 -5.17
N ILE A 25 -3.45 5.54 -4.66
CA ILE A 25 -3.73 4.19 -5.16
C ILE A 25 -4.67 3.42 -4.25
N GLN A 26 -4.49 3.54 -2.93
CA GLN A 26 -5.26 2.81 -1.94
C GLN A 26 -6.06 3.73 -1.01
N GLN A 27 -7.23 3.25 -0.60
CA GLN A 27 -7.98 3.86 0.49
C GLN A 27 -7.28 3.56 1.80
N LEU A 28 -6.74 4.59 2.46
CA LEU A 28 -6.02 4.49 3.73
C LEU A 28 -6.75 5.29 4.82
N PHE A 29 -6.82 4.71 6.02
CA PHE A 29 -7.34 5.35 7.21
C PHE A 29 -6.41 5.10 8.39
N ARG A 30 -5.98 6.16 9.05
CA ARG A 30 -5.39 6.07 10.38
C ARG A 30 -6.50 5.99 11.42
N VAL A 31 -6.44 5.02 12.32
CA VAL A 31 -7.45 4.85 13.36
C VAL A 31 -6.77 4.79 14.72
N THR A 32 -7.18 5.70 15.61
CA THR A 32 -6.70 5.78 17.00
C THR A 32 -7.85 5.43 17.94
N PHE A 33 -7.72 4.32 18.66
CA PHE A 33 -8.70 3.79 19.60
C PHE A 33 -8.52 4.38 21.01
N SER A 34 -9.59 4.46 21.78
CA SER A 34 -9.60 5.04 23.14
C SER A 34 -8.79 4.25 24.16
N ASN A 35 -8.48 2.98 23.86
CA ASN A 35 -7.60 2.13 24.66
C ASN A 35 -6.10 2.35 24.38
N GLY A 36 -5.75 3.30 23.50
CA GLY A 36 -4.37 3.64 23.15
C GLY A 36 -3.81 2.88 21.94
N TYR A 37 -4.56 1.93 21.37
CA TYR A 37 -4.16 1.27 20.14
C TYR A 37 -4.29 2.22 18.94
N GLU A 38 -3.32 2.23 18.05
CA GLU A 38 -3.36 2.99 16.80
C GLU A 38 -2.81 2.13 15.66
N ASN A 39 -3.49 2.13 14.51
CA ASN A 39 -2.98 1.47 13.31
C ASN A 39 -3.44 2.19 12.03
N ILE A 40 -2.78 1.88 10.91
CA ILE A 40 -3.24 2.21 9.56
C ILE A 40 -4.01 1.02 9.00
N PHE A 41 -5.20 1.32 8.48
CA PHE A 41 -6.06 0.37 7.81
C PHE A 41 -6.18 0.75 6.35
N PHE A 42 -5.99 -0.22 5.46
CA PHE A 42 -6.06 0.03 4.02
C PHE A 42 -6.70 -1.10 3.25
N LYS A 43 -7.18 -0.77 2.06
CA LYS A 43 -7.81 -1.75 1.19
C LYS A 43 -6.77 -2.36 0.25
N ASP A 44 -6.60 -3.68 0.34
CA ASP A 44 -5.72 -4.45 -0.53
C ASP A 44 -6.14 -4.33 -2.01
N VAL A 45 -5.16 -4.18 -2.90
CA VAL A 45 -5.39 -4.05 -4.34
C VAL A 45 -5.70 -5.36 -5.03
N GLU A 46 -5.26 -6.49 -4.49
CA GLU A 46 -5.51 -7.81 -5.08
C GLU A 46 -6.89 -8.34 -4.71
N THR A 47 -7.20 -8.33 -3.41
CA THR A 47 -8.41 -8.97 -2.87
C THR A 47 -9.56 -8.00 -2.61
N GLY A 48 -9.28 -6.70 -2.53
CA GLY A 48 -10.26 -5.70 -2.09
C GLY A 48 -10.64 -5.82 -0.61
N ARG A 49 -9.98 -6.68 0.17
CA ARG A 49 -10.20 -6.82 1.61
C ARG A 49 -9.45 -5.74 2.38
N TRP A 50 -9.91 -5.47 3.59
CA TRP A 50 -9.24 -4.53 4.48
C TRP A 50 -8.10 -5.20 5.23
N VAL A 51 -7.00 -4.47 5.34
CA VAL A 51 -5.74 -4.86 5.94
C VAL A 51 -5.41 -3.88 7.06
N GLU A 52 -4.97 -4.42 8.17
CA GLU A 52 -4.31 -3.71 9.26
C GLU A 52 -2.81 -3.77 9.02
N GLU A 53 -2.12 -2.63 9.03
CA GLU A 53 -0.73 -2.53 8.52
C GLU A 53 0.24 -3.50 9.21
N ASP A 54 0.08 -3.69 10.51
CA ASP A 54 0.97 -4.53 11.32
C ASP A 54 0.50 -5.99 11.42
N LEU A 55 -0.80 -6.27 11.29
CA LEU A 55 -1.40 -7.58 11.58
C LEU A 55 -1.99 -8.29 10.36
N GLY A 56 -2.09 -7.60 9.22
CA GLY A 56 -2.64 -8.17 8.00
C GLY A 56 -4.17 -8.21 7.99
N PHE A 57 -4.74 -9.32 7.52
CA PHE A 57 -6.19 -9.49 7.39
C PHE A 57 -6.83 -9.88 8.73
N THR A 58 -7.39 -8.90 9.45
CA THR A 58 -8.06 -9.12 10.74
C THR A 58 -9.57 -8.84 10.66
N ASP A 59 -10.31 -9.36 11.64
CA ASP A 59 -11.72 -9.01 11.81
C ASP A 59 -11.88 -7.51 12.12
N LEU A 60 -10.94 -6.94 12.88
CA LEU A 60 -10.90 -5.51 13.16
C LEU A 60 -10.72 -4.70 11.87
N ALA A 61 -9.81 -5.10 10.99
CA ALA A 61 -9.63 -4.44 9.70
C ALA A 61 -10.91 -4.44 8.88
N SER A 62 -11.62 -5.56 8.86
CA SER A 62 -12.90 -5.70 8.16
C SER A 62 -13.96 -4.75 8.74
N GLN A 63 -14.09 -4.68 10.06
CA GLN A 63 -15.03 -3.78 10.74
C GLN A 63 -14.69 -2.30 10.50
N VAL A 64 -13.42 -1.93 10.69
CA VAL A 64 -12.92 -0.57 10.45
C VAL A 64 -13.20 -0.16 9.02
N GLY A 65 -12.90 -1.03 8.07
CA GLY A 65 -13.10 -0.79 6.66
C GLY A 65 -14.55 -0.51 6.28
N ILE A 66 -15.49 -1.30 6.81
CA ILE A 66 -16.92 -1.09 6.61
C ILE A 66 -17.36 0.26 7.20
N ALA A 67 -16.91 0.57 8.42
CA ALA A 67 -17.25 1.83 9.10
C ALA A 67 -16.65 3.06 8.40
N ALA A 68 -15.45 2.94 7.83
CA ALA A 68 -14.73 4.02 7.19
C ALA A 68 -15.16 4.27 5.72
N MET A 69 -15.74 3.25 5.06
CA MET A 69 -16.10 3.29 3.64
C MET A 69 -16.95 4.50 3.20
N PRO A 70 -17.97 4.96 3.96
CA PRO A 70 -18.76 6.13 3.58
C PRO A 70 -17.95 7.43 3.49
N PHE A 71 -16.74 7.43 4.05
CA PHE A 71 -15.85 8.60 4.14
C PHE A 71 -14.65 8.49 3.22
N ALA A 72 -14.54 7.40 2.46
CA ALA A 72 -13.52 7.25 1.45
C ALA A 72 -13.73 8.31 0.36
N ARG A 73 -12.70 9.15 0.16
CA ARG A 73 -12.73 10.22 -0.86
C ARG A 73 -12.35 9.72 -2.25
N GLN A 74 -11.80 8.51 -2.33
CA GLN A 74 -11.22 7.97 -3.54
C GLN A 74 -12.10 6.86 -4.10
N PRO A 75 -12.25 6.81 -5.44
CA PRO A 75 -12.97 5.73 -6.08
C PRO A 75 -12.32 4.39 -5.72
N ILE A 76 -13.15 3.36 -5.64
CA ILE A 76 -12.70 1.98 -5.41
C ILE A 76 -11.74 1.63 -6.56
N HIS A 77 -10.51 1.24 -6.24
CA HIS A 77 -9.56 0.77 -7.25
C HIS A 77 -10.10 -0.50 -7.93
N VAL A 78 -9.77 -0.67 -9.21
CA VAL A 78 -9.98 -1.94 -9.91
C VAL A 78 -8.98 -2.95 -9.33
N PRO A 79 -9.41 -4.19 -9.00
CA PRO A 79 -8.49 -5.22 -8.55
C PRO A 79 -7.31 -5.42 -9.51
N LYS A 80 -6.10 -5.47 -8.96
CA LYS A 80 -4.85 -5.68 -9.70
C LYS A 80 -4.24 -7.00 -9.26
N VAL A 81 -3.79 -7.81 -10.20
CA VAL A 81 -2.99 -9.00 -9.89
C VAL A 81 -1.54 -8.55 -9.81
N LEU A 82 -0.94 -8.61 -8.63
CA LEU A 82 0.45 -8.18 -8.44
C LEU A 82 1.40 -9.33 -8.78
N VAL A 83 2.55 -8.98 -9.37
CA VAL A 83 3.68 -9.89 -9.45
C VAL A 83 4.52 -9.70 -8.20
N TRP A 84 4.76 -10.80 -7.48
CA TRP A 84 5.55 -10.80 -6.25
C TRP A 84 6.97 -11.27 -6.53
N HIS A 85 7.93 -10.49 -6.05
CA HIS A 85 9.35 -10.78 -6.15
C HIS A 85 9.97 -10.94 -4.76
N HIS A 86 10.89 -11.89 -4.66
CA HIS A 86 11.62 -12.23 -3.44
C HIS A 86 13.06 -12.60 -3.81
N GLU A 87 14.05 -11.84 -3.33
CA GLU A 87 15.45 -12.21 -3.51
C GLU A 87 16.36 -11.69 -2.40
N ASN A 88 17.59 -12.18 -2.37
CA ASN A 88 18.67 -11.59 -1.59
C ASN A 88 19.51 -10.68 -2.50
N PHE A 89 19.38 -9.38 -2.35
CA PHE A 89 20.11 -8.37 -3.11
C PHE A 89 21.19 -7.74 -2.23
N LEU A 90 22.46 -7.93 -2.60
CA LEU A 90 23.62 -7.38 -1.86
C LEU A 90 23.62 -7.67 -0.35
N GLY A 91 23.11 -8.84 0.07
CA GLY A 91 23.03 -9.23 1.49
C GLY A 91 21.76 -8.77 2.20
N HIS A 92 20.86 -8.07 1.50
CA HIS A 92 19.56 -7.65 2.01
C HIS A 92 18.45 -8.50 1.38
N TYR A 93 17.61 -9.10 2.22
CA TYR A 93 16.43 -9.81 1.72
C TYR A 93 15.35 -8.80 1.33
N VAL A 94 15.02 -8.75 0.04
CA VAL A 94 14.08 -7.81 -0.54
C VAL A 94 12.82 -8.57 -0.93
N THR A 95 11.66 -8.05 -0.56
CA THR A 95 10.36 -8.57 -0.98
C THR A 95 9.41 -7.43 -1.31
N PHE A 96 8.83 -7.48 -2.51
CA PHE A 96 7.85 -6.50 -2.95
C PHE A 96 6.91 -7.10 -4.00
N GLY A 97 5.73 -6.50 -4.11
CA GLY A 97 4.80 -6.75 -5.18
C GLY A 97 4.83 -5.58 -6.17
N PHE A 98 4.57 -5.83 -7.44
CA PHE A 98 4.41 -4.75 -8.40
C PHE A 98 3.30 -5.01 -9.41
N TYR A 99 2.77 -3.91 -9.95
CA TYR A 99 1.87 -3.92 -11.10
C TYR A 99 2.45 -3.04 -12.19
N ALA A 100 2.80 -3.64 -13.32
CA ALA A 100 3.31 -2.93 -14.47
C ALA A 100 2.17 -2.52 -15.41
N TYR A 101 2.23 -1.29 -15.92
CA TYR A 101 1.31 -0.80 -16.96
C TYR A 101 1.99 0.23 -17.83
N GLU A 102 1.50 0.36 -19.05
CA GLU A 102 1.95 1.37 -20.01
C GLU A 102 1.00 2.55 -20.04
N THR A 103 1.59 3.74 -20.19
CA THR A 103 0.89 4.96 -20.57
C THR A 103 1.46 5.42 -21.91
N GLU A 104 0.80 6.35 -22.61
CA GLU A 104 1.15 6.76 -23.98
C GLU A 104 2.64 7.13 -24.19
N SER A 105 3.33 7.56 -23.14
CA SER A 105 4.73 7.99 -23.22
C SER A 105 5.69 7.30 -22.25
N ASN A 106 5.19 6.51 -21.29
CA ASN A 106 6.04 5.95 -20.23
C ASN A 106 5.52 4.59 -19.74
N ARG A 107 6.47 3.72 -19.38
CA ARG A 107 6.19 2.50 -18.61
C ARG A 107 6.20 2.82 -17.13
N GLN A 108 5.22 2.31 -16.41
CA GLN A 108 5.03 2.58 -14.99
C GLN A 108 4.90 1.28 -14.19
N TYR A 109 5.40 1.33 -12.97
CA TYR A 109 5.35 0.23 -12.02
C TYR A 109 4.84 0.78 -10.70
N GLU A 110 3.65 0.38 -10.31
CA GLU A 110 3.23 0.56 -8.92
C GLU A 110 3.90 -0.49 -8.06
N VAL A 111 4.61 -0.06 -7.02
CA VAL A 111 5.37 -0.93 -6.13
C VAL A 111 4.69 -0.98 -4.77
N TYR A 112 4.56 -2.19 -4.25
CA TYR A 112 3.84 -2.54 -3.04
C TYR A 112 4.76 -3.28 -2.07
N HIS A 113 4.61 -2.99 -0.79
CA HIS A 113 5.29 -3.70 0.28
C HIS A 113 4.73 -5.11 0.45
N GLN A 114 5.47 -6.01 1.12
CA GLN A 114 5.03 -7.37 1.44
C GLN A 114 3.69 -7.44 2.19
N ASN A 115 3.36 -6.42 2.99
CA ASN A 115 2.06 -6.32 3.66
C ASN A 115 0.92 -5.79 2.75
N LYS A 116 1.15 -5.70 1.43
CA LYS A 116 0.20 -5.21 0.41
C LYS A 116 -0.01 -3.70 0.37
N LYS A 117 0.71 -2.90 1.18
CA LYS A 117 0.60 -1.44 1.16
C LYS A 117 1.34 -0.87 -0.05
N TYR A 118 0.70 0.02 -0.80
CA TYR A 118 1.32 0.80 -1.85
C TYR A 118 2.44 1.69 -1.29
N LEU A 119 3.60 1.66 -1.94
CA LEU A 119 4.79 2.41 -1.54
C LEU A 119 5.00 3.63 -2.45
N PHE A 120 5.16 3.40 -3.75
CA PHE A 120 5.45 4.42 -4.76
C PHE A 120 5.19 3.88 -6.17
N THR A 121 5.20 4.78 -7.15
CA THR A 121 5.19 4.43 -8.57
C THR A 121 6.57 4.76 -9.15
N LEU A 122 7.19 3.80 -9.83
CA LEU A 122 8.35 4.03 -10.67
C LEU A 122 7.91 4.29 -12.09
N VAL A 123 8.52 5.29 -12.72
CA VAL A 123 8.30 5.63 -14.12
C VAL A 123 9.63 5.54 -14.85
N LEU A 124 9.67 4.72 -15.90
CA LEU A 124 10.77 4.70 -16.86
C LEU A 124 10.41 5.67 -17.98
N ASN A 125 11.19 6.73 -18.11
CA ASN A 125 10.96 7.73 -19.15
C ASN A 125 11.61 7.34 -20.49
N ASP A 126 11.31 8.11 -21.52
CA ASP A 126 11.86 7.99 -22.88
C ASP A 126 13.39 8.11 -22.95
N THR A 127 14.02 8.78 -21.97
CA THR A 127 15.48 8.86 -21.84
C THR A 127 16.13 7.64 -21.18
N GLY A 128 15.33 6.66 -20.71
CA GLY A 128 15.80 5.49 -19.97
C GLY A 128 16.13 5.76 -18.50
N ALA A 129 15.72 6.92 -17.97
CA ALA A 129 15.90 7.29 -16.57
C ALA A 129 14.68 6.91 -15.73
N TRP A 130 14.94 6.42 -14.52
CA TRP A 130 13.92 6.10 -13.54
C TRP A 130 13.54 7.32 -12.70
N GLN A 131 12.23 7.55 -12.54
CA GLN A 131 11.68 8.57 -11.67
C GLN A 131 10.72 7.95 -10.65
N VAL A 132 10.95 8.23 -9.36
CA VAL A 132 10.02 7.87 -8.29
C VAL A 132 8.91 8.92 -8.20
N MET A 133 7.66 8.47 -8.30
CA MET A 133 6.46 9.28 -8.16
C MET A 133 5.69 8.91 -6.89
N ASP A 134 5.08 9.93 -6.28
CA ASP A 134 4.12 9.83 -5.18
C ASP A 134 4.60 9.01 -3.96
N ALA A 135 5.91 9.03 -3.71
CA ALA A 135 6.49 8.59 -2.44
C ALA A 135 6.06 9.58 -1.35
N ARG A 136 4.82 9.47 -0.86
CA ARG A 136 4.33 10.33 0.22
C ARG A 136 4.97 9.85 1.52
N SER A 137 6.11 10.46 1.78
CA SER A 137 6.89 10.32 2.99
C SER A 137 6.11 10.84 4.19
N HIS A 138 5.45 9.95 4.91
CA HIS A 138 5.46 10.03 6.36
C HIS A 138 5.90 8.66 6.86
N LYS A 139 7.21 8.50 7.03
CA LYS A 139 7.86 7.33 7.63
C LYS A 139 7.36 6.00 7.04
N ILE A 140 7.80 5.65 5.83
CA ILE A 140 7.88 4.23 5.48
C ILE A 140 9.25 3.79 6.01
N PRO A 141 9.36 3.14 7.18
CA PRO A 141 10.66 2.75 7.73
C PRO A 141 11.42 1.77 6.83
N TYR A 142 10.74 1.19 5.83
CA TYR A 142 11.25 0.19 4.89
C TYR A 142 11.70 0.76 3.54
N LEU A 143 11.51 2.06 3.29
CA LEU A 143 11.90 2.70 2.02
C LEU A 143 13.27 3.38 2.19
N ASP A 144 14.33 2.59 2.22
CA ASP A 144 15.70 3.10 2.15
C ASP A 144 16.24 3.07 0.71
N GLN A 145 17.43 3.65 0.52
CA GLN A 145 18.06 3.70 -0.80
C GLN A 145 18.39 2.28 -1.31
N ALA A 146 18.76 1.35 -0.42
CA ALA A 146 19.10 -0.02 -0.79
C ALA A 146 17.90 -0.76 -1.39
N PHE A 147 16.71 -0.59 -0.81
CA PHE A 147 15.48 -1.12 -1.36
C PHE A 147 15.15 -0.50 -2.73
N LEU A 148 15.29 0.82 -2.87
CA LEU A 148 15.04 1.49 -4.15
C LEU A 148 15.99 1.00 -5.25
N ASP A 149 17.28 0.89 -4.93
CA ASP A 149 18.30 0.38 -5.85
C ASP A 149 18.00 -1.07 -6.29
N ALA A 150 17.57 -1.91 -5.34
CA ALA A 150 17.15 -3.27 -5.63
C ALA A 150 15.96 -3.30 -6.60
N VAL A 151 14.88 -2.55 -6.31
CA VAL A 151 13.68 -2.52 -7.16
C VAL A 151 14.03 -2.06 -8.58
N VAL A 152 14.84 -0.99 -8.73
CA VAL A 152 15.27 -0.48 -10.05
C VAL A 152 16.12 -1.51 -10.81
N HIS A 153 16.92 -2.32 -10.10
CA HIS A 153 17.71 -3.40 -10.71
C HIS A 153 16.85 -4.59 -11.15
N ILE A 154 15.84 -4.95 -10.35
CA ILE A 154 15.03 -6.15 -10.52
C ILE A 154 13.94 -5.98 -11.57
N LEU A 155 13.23 -4.84 -11.57
CA LEU A 155 12.07 -4.63 -12.46
C LEU A 155 12.38 -4.86 -13.96
N PRO A 156 13.54 -4.45 -14.50
CA PRO A 156 13.93 -4.75 -15.88
C PRO A 156 14.00 -6.24 -16.22
N LEU A 157 14.26 -7.12 -15.24
CA LEU A 157 14.35 -8.56 -15.47
C LEU A 157 13.01 -9.19 -15.84
N TYR A 158 11.91 -8.53 -15.46
CA TYR A 158 10.56 -8.96 -15.80
C TYR A 158 10.12 -8.45 -17.17
N GLU A 159 10.94 -7.69 -17.91
CA GLU A 159 10.56 -7.18 -19.23
C GLU A 159 10.52 -8.26 -20.31
N GLU A 160 11.29 -9.34 -20.15
CA GLU A 160 11.37 -10.44 -21.13
C GLU A 160 10.12 -11.34 -21.12
N ASP A 161 9.32 -11.32 -20.05
CA ASP A 161 8.15 -12.21 -19.87
C ASP A 161 6.82 -11.61 -20.36
N TYR A 162 6.80 -10.34 -20.79
CA TYR A 162 5.59 -9.65 -21.28
C TYR A 162 5.54 -9.48 -22.81
N TYR A 163 6.41 -10.17 -23.57
CA TYR A 163 6.42 -10.23 -25.03
C TYR A 163 6.15 -11.65 -25.57
#